data_AF-A0A1H9WZX1-F1
#
_entry.id   AF-A0A1H9WZX1-F1
#
_cell.length_a   1.000
_cell.length_b   1.000
_cell.length_c   1.000
_cell.angle_alpha   90.00
_cell.angle_beta   90.00
_cell.angle_gamma   90.00
#
_symmetry.space_group_name_H-M   'P 1'
#
loop_
_entity.id
_entity.type
_entity.pdbx_description
1 polymer ?
#
loop_
_entity_poly.entity_id
_entity_poly.type
_entity_poly.pdbx_seq_one_letter_code
_entity_poly.pdbx_strand_id
1 'polypeptide(L)'
;MKKSDFLDGLRLEIGLAYDYAENKDDFMVRVLKTIHAINKKKVILTIHSYNQGEYTLSYALGMKGLSKEEEELGRGFLFINRLKAVTYVRKNRDHVLFLPLYEEGEAAYVITIKLIGIDYEFTKQDMIFADELIHFIESKRSSF
;
A
#
# COMPACT_ATOMS: atom_id res chain seq x y z
N MET A 1 22.51 -1.66 7.06
CA MET A 1 21.35 -1.80 7.97
C MET A 1 20.75 -3.18 7.75
N LYS A 2 20.44 -3.93 8.80
CA LYS A 2 19.74 -5.21 8.62
C LYS A 2 18.30 -4.92 8.21
N LYS A 3 17.71 -5.85 7.46
CA LYS A 3 16.33 -5.73 6.99
C LYS A 3 15.32 -5.63 8.15
N SER A 4 15.55 -6.37 9.23
CA SER A 4 14.76 -6.26 10.47
C SER A 4 14.75 -4.83 11.02
N ASP A 5 15.94 -4.24 11.21
CA ASP A 5 16.09 -2.90 11.79
C ASP A 5 15.41 -1.84 10.93
N PHE A 6 15.46 -2.02 9.60
CA PHE A 6 14.76 -1.18 8.65
C PHE A 6 13.24 -1.25 8.81
N LEU A 7 12.69 -2.46 8.87
CA LEU A 7 11.24 -2.67 9.03
C LEU A 7 10.77 -2.15 10.40
N ASP A 8 11.58 -2.30 11.45
CA ASP A 8 11.26 -1.78 12.78
C ASP A 8 11.26 -0.24 12.81
N GLY A 9 12.23 0.40 12.14
CA GLY A 9 12.20 1.84 11.94
C GLY A 9 10.95 2.30 11.18
N LEU A 10 10.56 1.56 10.13
CA LEU A 10 9.36 1.86 9.36
C LEU A 10 8.08 1.70 10.21
N ARG A 11 8.01 0.68 11.08
CA ARG A 11 6.89 0.50 12.03
C ARG A 11 6.75 1.71 12.96
N LEU A 12 7.85 2.22 13.50
CA LEU A 12 7.84 3.38 14.39
C LEU A 12 7.29 4.62 13.69
N GLU A 13 7.81 4.93 12.51
CA GLU A 13 7.41 6.11 11.73
C GLU A 13 5.94 6.03 11.27
N ILE A 14 5.47 4.83 10.92
CA ILE A 14 4.06 4.58 10.59
C ILE A 14 3.18 4.72 11.82
N GLY A 15 3.65 4.29 13.00
CA GLY A 15 2.96 4.51 14.27
C GLY A 15 2.70 5.99 14.53
N LEU A 16 3.73 6.82 14.35
CA LEU A 16 3.63 8.29 14.50
C LEU A 16 2.69 8.93 13.47
N ALA A 17 2.59 8.36 12.25
CA ALA A 17 1.69 8.87 11.22
C ALA A 17 0.22 8.90 11.67
N TYR A 18 -0.19 7.97 12.55
CA TYR A 18 -1.52 7.96 13.16
C TYR A 18 -1.73 9.14 14.12
N ASP A 19 -0.76 9.39 15.00
CA ASP A 19 -0.86 10.43 16.04
C ASP A 19 -1.01 11.84 15.46
N TYR A 20 -0.52 12.05 14.23
CA TYR A 20 -0.60 13.33 13.52
C TYR A 20 -1.68 13.39 12.45
N ALA A 21 -2.48 12.34 12.27
CA ALA A 21 -3.50 12.31 11.23
C ALA A 21 -4.78 13.04 11.67
N GLU A 22 -5.35 13.81 10.75
CA GLU A 22 -6.59 14.58 11.02
C GLU A 22 -7.85 13.73 10.88
N ASN A 23 -7.80 12.67 10.07
CA ASN A 23 -8.90 11.73 9.81
C ASN A 23 -8.38 10.43 9.18
N LYS A 24 -9.31 9.48 8.95
CA LYS A 24 -8.99 8.14 8.40
C LYS A 24 -8.30 8.17 7.03
N ASP A 25 -8.63 9.12 6.17
CA ASP A 25 -8.06 9.21 4.82
C ASP A 25 -6.68 9.88 4.85
N ASP A 26 -6.53 10.96 5.63
CA ASP A 26 -5.24 11.61 5.87
C ASP A 26 -4.24 10.63 6.49
N PHE A 27 -4.68 9.79 7.42
CA PHE A 27 -3.85 8.73 7.99
C PHE A 27 -3.27 7.80 6.92
N MET A 28 -4.10 7.26 6.02
CA MET A 28 -3.62 6.39 4.94
C MET A 28 -2.61 7.11 4.03
N VAL A 29 -2.89 8.36 3.67
CA VAL A 29 -1.97 9.18 2.85
C VAL A 29 -0.63 9.39 3.58
N ARG A 30 -0.64 9.63 4.89
CA ARG A 30 0.59 9.77 5.69
C ARG A 30 1.39 8.48 5.75
N VAL A 31 0.75 7.32 5.90
CA VAL A 31 1.44 6.02 5.83
C VAL A 31 2.20 5.87 4.52
N LEU A 32 1.57 6.18 3.38
CA LEU A 32 2.22 6.13 2.08
C LEU A 32 3.39 7.13 1.98
N LYS A 33 3.19 8.36 2.45
CA LYS A 33 4.27 9.37 2.49
C LYS A 33 5.47 8.87 3.29
N THR A 34 5.24 8.24 4.44
CA THR A 34 6.29 7.64 5.28
C THR A 34 7.06 6.55 4.54
N ILE A 35 6.35 5.60 3.92
CA ILE A 35 6.97 4.51 3.12
C ILE A 35 7.80 5.09 1.96
N HIS A 36 7.29 6.11 1.27
CA HIS A 36 7.98 6.73 0.15
C HIS A 36 9.21 7.54 0.56
N ALA A 37 9.12 8.30 1.66
CA ALA A 37 10.23 9.11 2.17
C ALA A 37 11.47 8.25 2.45
N ILE A 38 11.26 7.04 2.96
CA ILE A 38 12.31 6.10 3.32
C ILE A 38 12.91 5.40 2.09
N ASN A 39 12.13 5.16 1.02
CA ASN A 39 12.53 4.36 -0.15
C ASN A 39 13.07 5.15 -1.36
N LYS A 40 13.33 6.46 -1.22
CA LYS A 40 14.06 7.32 -2.18
C LYS A 40 13.70 7.12 -3.68
N LYS A 41 12.50 7.55 -4.07
CA LYS A 41 12.01 7.77 -5.47
C LYS A 41 11.89 6.55 -6.40
N LYS A 42 12.18 5.32 -5.95
CA LYS A 42 12.00 4.09 -6.78
C LYS A 42 10.76 3.26 -6.41
N VAL A 43 9.94 3.79 -5.51
CA VAL A 43 8.66 3.19 -5.12
C VAL A 43 7.53 4.04 -5.66
N ILE A 44 6.56 3.38 -6.28
CA ILE A 44 5.25 3.94 -6.61
C ILE A 44 4.28 3.41 -5.57
N LEU A 45 3.51 4.32 -4.98
CA LEU A 45 2.50 4.01 -3.99
C LEU A 45 1.17 4.57 -4.47
N THR A 46 0.12 3.76 -4.42
CA THR A 46 -1.23 4.24 -4.76
C THR A 46 -2.26 3.78 -3.73
N ILE A 47 -3.34 4.54 -3.64
CA ILE A 47 -4.59 4.16 -2.97
C ILE A 47 -5.66 4.18 -4.04
N HIS A 48 -6.36 3.07 -4.19
CA HIS A 48 -7.56 3.00 -5.00
C HIS A 48 -8.75 2.75 -4.08
N SER A 49 -9.81 3.54 -4.24
CA SER A 49 -11.06 3.41 -3.50
C SER A 49 -12.10 2.72 -4.36
N TYR A 50 -12.88 1.82 -3.78
CA TYR A 50 -14.00 1.18 -4.45
C TYR A 50 -15.22 2.11 -4.43
N ASN A 51 -15.72 2.47 -5.61
CA ASN A 51 -16.93 3.27 -5.76
C ASN A 51 -17.74 2.78 -6.98
N GLN A 52 -19.05 2.61 -6.82
CA GLN A 52 -19.98 2.25 -7.91
C GLN A 52 -19.58 1.02 -8.76
N GLY A 53 -18.89 0.04 -8.16
CA GLY A 53 -18.50 -1.19 -8.86
C GLY A 53 -17.07 -1.21 -9.40
N GLU A 54 -16.33 -0.11 -9.28
CA GLU A 54 -14.98 0.04 -9.83
C GLU A 54 -14.01 0.62 -8.80
N TYR A 55 -12.71 0.30 -8.94
CA TYR A 55 -11.65 0.90 -8.14
C TYR A 55 -11.07 2.11 -8.87
N THR A 56 -11.23 3.28 -8.28
CA THR A 56 -10.70 4.55 -8.81
C THR A 56 -9.50 5.01 -8.00
N LEU A 57 -8.46 5.49 -8.66
CA LEU A 57 -7.30 6.07 -7.99
C LEU A 57 -7.70 7.31 -7.16
N SER A 58 -7.51 7.23 -5.84
CA SER A 58 -7.76 8.34 -4.91
C SER A 58 -6.47 9.06 -4.51
N TYR A 59 -5.32 8.35 -4.53
CA TYR A 59 -4.02 8.93 -4.21
C TYR A 59 -2.88 8.21 -4.92
N ALA A 60 -1.87 8.94 -5.38
CA ALA A 60 -0.64 8.38 -5.94
C ALA A 60 0.60 9.16 -5.50
N LEU A 61 1.71 8.44 -5.31
CA LEU A 61 3.01 8.99 -4.96
C LEU A 61 4.12 8.22 -5.69
N GLY A 62 5.17 8.94 -6.13
CA GLY A 62 6.31 8.36 -6.84
C GLY A 62 6.12 8.21 -8.37
N MET A 63 4.97 8.61 -8.91
CA MET A 63 4.69 8.59 -10.35
C MET A 63 5.01 9.94 -11.01
N LYS A 64 5.74 9.94 -12.13
CA LYS A 64 5.82 11.09 -13.04
C LYS A 64 4.89 10.82 -14.22
N GLY A 65 3.69 11.39 -14.18
CA GLY A 65 2.65 11.20 -15.20
C GLY A 65 1.96 9.84 -15.03
N LEU A 66 0.68 9.85 -14.69
CA LEU A 66 -0.16 8.66 -14.68
C LEU A 66 -0.48 8.25 -16.11
N SER A 67 -0.31 6.97 -16.44
CA SER A 67 -1.01 6.39 -17.59
C SER A 67 -2.46 6.10 -17.18
N LYS A 68 -3.41 6.19 -18.11
CA LYS A 68 -4.84 5.88 -17.84
C LYS A 68 -5.06 4.47 -17.27
N GLU A 69 -4.19 3.52 -17.64
CA GLU A 69 -4.22 2.15 -17.13
C GLU A 69 -3.81 2.04 -15.65
N GLU A 70 -3.08 3.02 -15.12
CA GLU A 70 -2.69 3.07 -13.70
C GLU A 70 -3.73 3.82 -12.84
N GLU A 71 -4.59 4.63 -13.46
CA GLU A 71 -5.75 5.26 -12.80
C GLU A 71 -6.85 4.23 -12.49
N GLU A 72 -7.00 3.21 -13.33
CA GLU A 72 -8.03 2.17 -13.21
C GLU A 72 -7.41 0.86 -12.72
N LEU A 73 -7.75 0.46 -11.50
CA LEU A 73 -7.27 -0.77 -10.90
C LEU A 73 -8.32 -1.89 -11.09
N GLY A 74 -7.89 -3.08 -11.54
CA GLY A 74 -8.78 -4.24 -11.73
C GLY A 74 -9.19 -4.54 -13.18
N ARG A 75 -8.74 -3.74 -14.16
CA ARG A 75 -8.82 -4.12 -15.58
C ARG A 75 -7.65 -5.06 -15.94
N GLY A 76 -7.77 -6.33 -15.58
CA GLY A 76 -6.73 -7.35 -15.84
C GLY A 76 -6.98 -8.70 -15.15
N PHE A 77 -5.96 -9.56 -15.09
CA PHE A 77 -6.07 -10.91 -14.48
C PHE A 77 -6.25 -10.90 -12.96
N LEU A 78 -6.01 -9.77 -12.29
CA LEU A 78 -6.21 -9.63 -10.86
C LEU A 78 -7.64 -9.13 -10.61
N PHE A 79 -8.51 -10.05 -10.19
CA PHE A 79 -9.85 -9.74 -9.67
C PHE A 79 -9.69 -9.14 -8.27
N ILE A 80 -9.45 -7.83 -8.22
CA ILE A 80 -9.06 -7.14 -6.99
C ILE A 80 -10.18 -7.15 -5.95
N ASN A 81 -11.43 -7.10 -6.41
CA ASN A 81 -12.63 -7.34 -5.60
C ASN A 81 -12.70 -8.73 -4.94
N ARG A 82 -11.86 -9.69 -5.35
CA ARG A 82 -11.78 -11.04 -4.76
C ARG A 82 -10.50 -11.26 -3.95
N LEU A 83 -9.62 -10.27 -3.86
CA LEU A 83 -8.48 -10.37 -2.96
C LEU A 83 -9.02 -10.46 -1.54
N LYS A 84 -8.52 -11.44 -0.78
CA LYS A 84 -8.85 -11.69 0.63
C LYS A 84 -7.66 -11.50 1.56
N ALA A 85 -6.49 -11.26 0.98
CA ALA A 85 -5.21 -11.18 1.67
C ALA A 85 -4.25 -10.32 0.85
N VAL A 86 -3.17 -9.87 1.48
CA VAL A 86 -2.08 -9.24 0.77
C VAL A 86 -1.60 -10.18 -0.34
N THR A 87 -1.40 -9.60 -1.53
CA THR A 87 -0.93 -10.35 -2.68
C THR A 87 0.34 -9.75 -3.21
N TYR A 88 1.35 -10.59 -3.42
CA TYR A 88 2.62 -10.21 -3.99
C TYR A 88 2.77 -10.78 -5.41
N VAL A 89 3.11 -9.92 -6.36
CA VAL A 89 3.37 -10.27 -7.75
C VAL A 89 4.75 -9.79 -8.13
N ARG A 90 5.53 -10.67 -8.76
CA ARG A 90 6.85 -10.34 -9.32
C ARG A 90 6.85 -10.56 -10.82
N LYS A 91 7.35 -9.57 -11.56
CA LYS A 91 7.66 -9.70 -12.99
C LYS A 91 9.06 -9.12 -13.22
N ASN A 92 10.02 -9.97 -13.55
CA ASN A 92 11.43 -9.58 -13.69
C ASN A 92 11.99 -8.92 -12.41
N ARG A 93 12.38 -7.64 -12.51
CA ARG A 93 12.88 -6.77 -11.42
C ARG A 93 11.80 -5.86 -10.84
N ASP A 94 10.55 -6.06 -11.25
CA ASP A 94 9.42 -5.30 -10.75
C ASP A 94 8.68 -6.14 -9.72
N HIS A 95 8.35 -5.49 -8.62
CA HIS A 95 7.69 -6.09 -7.46
C HIS A 95 6.44 -5.28 -7.18
N VAL A 96 5.30 -5.94 -7.01
CA VAL A 96 4.03 -5.29 -6.70
C VAL A 96 3.40 -6.00 -5.51
N LEU A 97 3.06 -5.24 -4.48
CA LEU A 97 2.19 -5.71 -3.41
C LEU A 97 0.84 -5.01 -3.53
N PHE A 98 -0.22 -5.80 -3.39
CA PHE A 98 -1.59 -5.35 -3.26
C PHE A 98 -2.07 -5.60 -1.84
N LEU A 99 -2.46 -4.54 -1.15
CA LEU A 99 -2.86 -4.54 0.24
C LEU A 99 -4.34 -4.14 0.31
N PRO A 100 -5.28 -5.10 0.26
CA PRO A 100 -6.71 -4.79 0.37
C PRO A 100 -7.05 -4.38 1.81
N LEU A 101 -7.75 -3.25 1.97
CA LEU A 101 -8.30 -2.78 3.25
C LEU A 101 -9.81 -2.97 3.25
N TYR A 102 -10.33 -3.59 4.31
CA TYR A 102 -11.76 -3.87 4.42
C TYR A 102 -12.47 -2.85 5.31
N GLU A 103 -13.70 -2.53 4.93
CA GLU A 103 -14.65 -1.76 5.71
C GLU A 103 -15.97 -2.54 5.67
N GLU A 104 -16.50 -2.89 6.85
CA GLU A 104 -17.73 -3.69 6.98
C GLU A 104 -17.72 -5.05 6.24
N GLY A 105 -16.53 -5.63 6.02
CA GLY A 105 -16.36 -6.92 5.36
C GLY A 105 -16.18 -6.84 3.84
N GLU A 106 -16.24 -5.64 3.26
CA GLU A 106 -16.03 -5.38 1.83
C GLU A 106 -14.68 -4.68 1.61
N ALA A 107 -13.98 -5.00 0.52
CA ALA A 107 -12.68 -4.42 0.19
C ALA A 107 -12.85 -2.97 -0.31
N ALA A 108 -12.96 -2.02 0.61
CA ALA A 108 -13.23 -0.61 0.32
C ALA A 108 -12.03 0.11 -0.32
N TYR A 109 -10.81 -0.29 0.00
CA TYR A 109 -9.60 0.32 -0.54
C TYR A 109 -8.55 -0.71 -0.89
N VAL A 110 -7.65 -0.35 -1.79
CA VAL A 110 -6.47 -1.15 -2.12
C VAL A 110 -5.27 -0.24 -2.15
N ILE A 111 -4.32 -0.50 -1.26
CA ILE A 111 -3.01 0.12 -1.30
C ILE A 111 -2.13 -0.72 -2.22
N THR A 112 -1.48 -0.09 -3.20
CA THR A 112 -0.48 -0.75 -4.05
C THR A 112 0.90 -0.21 -3.78
N ILE A 113 1.86 -1.11 -3.56
CA ILE A 113 3.29 -0.78 -3.40
C ILE A 113 4.04 -1.41 -4.57
N LYS A 114 4.57 -0.59 -5.46
CA LYS A 114 5.29 -1.03 -6.66
C LYS A 114 6.75 -0.57 -6.61
N LEU A 115 7.68 -1.51 -6.62
CA LEU A 115 9.12 -1.26 -6.75
C LEU A 115 9.50 -1.57 -8.20
N ILE A 116 10.06 -0.58 -8.92
CA ILE A 116 10.39 -0.73 -10.35
C ILE A 116 11.89 -0.80 -10.55
N GLY A 117 12.35 -1.85 -11.25
CA GLY A 117 13.75 -1.99 -11.65
C GLY A 117 14.73 -2.00 -10.48
N ILE A 118 14.29 -2.41 -9.29
CA ILE A 118 15.13 -2.51 -8.10
C ILE A 118 15.59 -3.96 -7.95
N ASP A 119 16.85 -4.13 -7.60
CA ASP A 119 17.35 -5.42 -7.11
C ASP A 119 16.97 -5.55 -5.63
N TYR A 120 15.70 -5.86 -5.38
CA TYR A 120 15.15 -6.02 -4.03
C TYR A 120 14.78 -7.49 -3.81
N GLU A 121 15.39 -8.09 -2.79
CA GLU A 121 15.02 -9.44 -2.38
C GLU A 121 13.79 -9.38 -1.47
N PHE A 122 12.63 -9.72 -2.04
CA PHE A 122 11.40 -9.89 -1.27
C PHE A 122 11.49 -11.15 -0.42
N THR A 123 11.24 -11.04 0.88
CA THR A 123 11.37 -12.15 1.84
C THR A 123 10.09 -12.29 2.66
N LYS A 124 10.00 -13.38 3.45
CA LYS A 124 8.89 -13.62 4.37
C LYS A 124 8.69 -12.46 5.37
N GLN A 125 9.76 -11.74 5.74
CA GLN A 125 9.67 -10.59 6.65
C GLN A 125 8.86 -9.43 6.06
N ASP A 126 8.98 -9.19 4.74
CA ASP A 126 8.18 -8.15 4.08
C ASP A 126 6.72 -8.54 4.05
N MET A 127 6.47 -9.84 3.89
CA MET A 127 5.12 -10.34 3.84
C MET A 127 4.45 -10.17 5.21
N ILE A 128 5.11 -10.62 6.28
CA ILE A 128 4.65 -10.40 7.66
C ILE A 128 4.44 -8.90 7.93
N PHE A 129 5.38 -8.05 7.50
CA PHE A 129 5.25 -6.60 7.68
C PHE A 129 4.05 -6.01 6.93
N ALA A 130 3.76 -6.45 5.70
CA ALA A 130 2.61 -5.91 4.96
C ALA A 130 1.27 -6.37 5.55
N ASP A 131 1.19 -7.60 6.06
CA ASP A 131 0.01 -8.09 6.80
C ASP A 131 -0.19 -7.28 8.10
N GLU A 132 0.89 -7.08 8.88
CA GLU A 132 0.87 -6.23 10.08
C GLU A 132 0.43 -4.80 9.76
N LEU A 133 0.91 -4.26 8.64
CA LEU A 133 0.58 -2.91 8.19
C LEU A 133 -0.90 -2.78 7.87
N ILE A 134 -1.50 -3.74 7.15
CA ILE A 134 -2.95 -3.76 6.89
C ILE A 134 -3.72 -3.76 8.20
N HIS A 135 -3.42 -4.71 9.09
CA HIS A 135 -4.13 -4.82 10.35
C HIS A 135 -3.99 -3.57 11.23
N PHE A 136 -2.82 -2.95 11.22
CA PHE A 136 -2.61 -1.67 11.90
C PHE A 136 -3.48 -0.57 11.29
N ILE A 137 -3.48 -0.44 9.96
CA ILE A 137 -4.27 0.59 9.27
C ILE A 137 -5.76 0.39 9.56
N GLU A 138 -6.28 -0.82 9.42
CA GLU A 138 -7.69 -1.14 9.66
C GLU A 138 -8.11 -0.86 11.10
N SER A 139 -7.32 -1.35 12.07
CA SER A 139 -7.57 -1.12 13.51
C SER A 139 -7.62 0.37 13.84
N LYS A 140 -6.66 1.14 13.32
CA LYS A 140 -6.59 2.58 13.58
C LYS A 140 -7.67 3.38 12.85
N ARG A 141 -8.01 3.03 11.61
CA ARG A 141 -9.11 3.66 10.86
C ARG A 141 -10.45 3.50 11.57
N SER A 142 -10.69 2.37 12.24
CA SER A 142 -11.92 2.14 13.02
C SER A 142 -12.02 2.96 14.31
N SER A 143 -10.93 3.61 14.72
CA SER A 143 -10.83 4.39 15.97
C SER A 143 -10.96 5.90 15.77
N PHE A 144 -11.05 6.38 14.52
CA PHE A 144 -11.38 7.77 14.19
C PHE A 144 -12.90 7.98 14.16
#